data_AF-A0A8X6LDF2-F1
#
_entry.id   AF-A0A8X6LDF2-F1
#
_cell.length_a   1.000
_cell.length_b   1.000
_cell.length_c   1.000
_cell.angle_alpha   90.00
_cell.angle_beta   90.00
_cell.angle_gamma   90.00
#
_symmetry.space_group_name_H-M   'P 1'
#
loop_
_entity.id
_entity.type
_entity.pdbx_description
1 polymer ?
#
loop_
_entity_poly.entity_id
_entity_poly.type
_entity_poly.pdbx_seq_one_letter_code
_entity_poly.pdbx_strand_id
1 'polypeptide(L)'
;MAINQKNLRWKNLKCITTDGGKNMSGKDKGVVALVSKAVENDGGSKPSVLHCIIHQQSLCGKCLDMSEVLKPVVSTVNFIRSFGLNHRQFRQFMKRLERK
;
A
#
# COMPACT_ATOMS: atom_id res chain seq x y z
N MET A 1 -10.57 8.62 20.27
CA MET A 1 -9.99 8.56 18.90
C MET A 1 -9.00 9.69 18.73
N ALA A 2 -7.94 9.49 17.93
CA ALA A 2 -6.84 10.43 17.76
C ALA A 2 -7.26 11.86 17.39
N ILE A 3 -8.36 12.01 16.64
CA ILE A 3 -8.93 13.31 16.24
C ILE A 3 -9.26 14.17 17.47
N ASN A 4 -10.03 13.64 18.43
CA ASN A 4 -10.40 14.35 19.65
C ASN A 4 -9.17 14.65 20.53
N GLN A 5 -8.21 13.72 20.61
CA GLN A 5 -6.98 13.90 21.40
C GLN A 5 -6.08 15.01 20.84
N LYS A 6 -6.16 15.27 19.53
CA LYS A 6 -5.40 16.32 18.83
C LYS A 6 -6.20 17.62 18.70
N ASN A 7 -7.36 17.72 19.35
CA ASN A 7 -8.28 18.86 19.25
C ASN A 7 -8.64 19.21 17.78
N LEU A 8 -8.68 18.19 16.92
CA LEU A 8 -9.08 18.31 15.52
C LEU A 8 -10.59 18.14 15.41
N ARG A 9 -11.19 18.80 14.41
CA ARG A 9 -12.61 18.67 14.10
C ARG A 9 -12.86 17.62 13.03
N TRP A 10 -13.89 16.81 13.23
CA TRP A 10 -14.29 15.77 12.28
C TRP A 10 -14.73 16.37 10.95
N LYS A 11 -15.42 17.52 10.95
CA LYS A 11 -15.87 18.18 9.71
C LYS A 11 -14.75 18.58 8.74
N ASN A 12 -13.51 18.65 9.25
CA ASN A 12 -12.33 18.98 8.45
C ASN A 12 -11.74 17.76 7.74
N LEU A 13 -12.14 16.54 8.11
CA LEU A 13 -11.66 15.31 7.47
C LEU A 13 -12.30 15.16 6.08
N LYS A 14 -11.47 15.11 5.04
CA LYS A 14 -11.92 15.03 3.64
C LYS A 14 -11.79 13.64 3.03
N CYS A 15 -10.77 12.88 3.42
CA CYS A 15 -10.48 11.58 2.82
C CYS A 15 -10.12 10.56 3.89
N ILE A 16 -10.46 9.29 3.62
CA ILE A 16 -10.09 8.13 4.41
C ILE A 16 -9.39 7.14 3.48
N THR A 17 -8.15 6.78 3.80
CA THR A 17 -7.42 5.74 3.07
C THR A 17 -7.41 4.46 3.90
N THR A 18 -7.90 3.35 3.35
CA THR A 18 -7.93 2.05 4.06
C THR A 18 -7.42 0.92 3.18
N ASP A 19 -6.98 -0.18 3.81
CA ASP A 19 -6.55 -1.40 3.11
C ASP A 19 -7.72 -2.23 2.53
N GLY A 20 -8.96 -1.77 2.69
CA GLY A 20 -10.16 -2.42 2.18
C GLY A 20 -10.61 -3.65 2.98
N GLY A 21 -9.90 -4.03 4.05
CA GLY A 21 -10.29 -5.16 4.90
C GLY A 21 -11.69 -4.99 5.47
N LYS A 22 -12.41 -6.09 5.74
CA LYS A 22 -13.83 -6.04 6.17
C LYS A 22 -14.06 -5.18 7.43
N ASN A 23 -13.10 -5.16 8.35
CA ASN A 23 -13.19 -4.33 9.56
C ASN A 23 -13.01 -2.82 9.26
N MET A 24 -12.43 -2.48 8.10
CA MET A 24 -12.29 -1.11 7.63
C MET A 24 -13.47 -0.70 6.74
N SER A 25 -13.85 -1.55 5.78
CA SER A 25 -14.83 -1.29 4.73
C SER A 25 -16.26 -1.71 5.05
N GLY A 26 -16.50 -2.34 6.20
CA GLY A 26 -17.83 -2.79 6.63
C GLY A 26 -18.86 -1.65 6.68
N LYS A 27 -20.06 -1.92 6.15
CA LYS A 27 -21.13 -0.91 5.98
C LYS A 27 -21.60 -0.27 7.28
N ASP A 28 -21.70 -1.04 8.36
CA ASP A 28 -22.29 -0.58 9.61
C ASP A 28 -21.26 -0.42 10.74
N LYS A 29 -20.35 -1.40 10.86
CA LYS A 29 -19.31 -1.44 11.92
C LYS A 29 -17.89 -1.21 11.40
N GLY A 30 -17.72 -0.93 10.11
CA GLY A 30 -16.41 -0.65 9.54
C GLY A 30 -15.89 0.72 9.94
N VAL A 31 -14.57 0.88 10.02
CA VAL A 31 -13.93 2.17 10.34
C VAL A 31 -14.42 3.29 9.40
N VAL A 32 -14.57 3.02 8.10
CA VAL A 32 -15.08 4.00 7.13
C VAL A 32 -16.49 4.48 7.51
N ALA A 33 -17.38 3.56 7.88
CA ALA A 33 -18.75 3.87 8.25
C ALA A 33 -18.81 4.70 9.54
N LEU A 34 -18.06 4.28 10.56
CA LEU A 34 -18.00 4.96 11.85
C LEU A 34 -17.40 6.38 11.73
N VAL A 35 -16.32 6.53 10.96
CA VAL A 35 -15.70 7.83 10.72
C VAL A 35 -16.61 8.73 9.90
N SER A 36 -17.24 8.23 8.83
CA SER A 36 -18.15 9.03 8.01
C SER A 36 -19.31 9.58 8.84
N LYS A 37 -19.89 8.74 9.71
CA LYS A 37 -20.94 9.17 10.64
C LYS A 37 -20.46 10.25 11.61
N ALA A 38 -19.23 10.13 12.13
CA ALA A 38 -18.65 11.16 13.00
C ALA A 38 -18.42 12.49 12.26
N VAL A 39 -18.02 12.45 10.99
CA VAL A 39 -17.87 13.64 10.13
C VAL A 39 -19.21 14.32 9.87
N GLU A 40 -20.23 13.54 9.49
CA GLU A 40 -21.58 14.05 9.24
C GLU A 40 -22.19 14.67 10.51
N ASN A 41 -22.02 14.02 11.67
CA ASN A 41 -22.48 14.55 12.96
C ASN A 41 -21.80 15.87 13.37
N ASP A 42 -20.57 16.14 12.91
CA ASP A 42 -19.86 17.41 13.14
C ASP A 42 -20.17 18.48 12.07
N GLY A 43 -21.13 18.20 11.18
CA GLY A 43 -21.54 19.08 10.08
C GLY A 43 -20.61 19.04 8.86
N GLY A 44 -19.79 18.00 8.73
CA GLY A 44 -18.92 17.79 7.57
C GLY A 44 -19.61 17.01 6.45
N SER A 45 -19.07 17.14 5.24
CA SER A 45 -19.47 16.31 4.10
C SER A 45 -18.85 14.91 4.20
N LYS A 46 -19.55 13.90 3.67
CA LYS A 46 -19.07 12.52 3.63
C LYS A 46 -17.65 12.43 3.02
N PRO A 47 -16.68 11.82 3.71
CA PRO A 47 -15.31 11.71 3.21
C PRO A 47 -15.19 10.84 1.96
N SER A 48 -14.25 11.18 1.08
CA SER A 48 -13.84 10.30 -0.02
C SER A 48 -13.08 9.09 0.54
N VAL A 49 -13.45 7.90 0.08
CA VAL A 49 -12.82 6.64 0.51
C VAL A 49 -11.85 6.20 -0.56
N LEU A 50 -10.58 6.11 -0.19
CA LEU A 50 -9.49 5.67 -1.04
C LEU A 50 -9.00 4.30 -0.55
N HIS A 51 -8.65 3.44 -1.51
CA HIS A 51 -7.88 2.24 -1.18
C HIS A 51 -6.42 2.62 -0.97
N CYS A 52 -5.74 1.97 -0.03
CA CYS A 52 -4.31 2.20 0.15
C CYS A 52 -3.54 1.80 -1.11
N ILE A 53 -2.44 2.50 -1.38
CA ILE A 53 -1.61 2.25 -2.57
C ILE A 53 -1.11 0.79 -2.63
N ILE A 54 -0.90 0.17 -1.47
CA ILE A 54 -0.48 -1.24 -1.36
C ILE A 54 -1.60 -2.18 -1.83
N HIS A 55 -2.85 -1.90 -1.47
CA HIS A 55 -4.01 -2.66 -1.94
C HIS A 55 -4.18 -2.50 -3.46
N GLN A 56 -4.06 -1.27 -3.96
CA GLN A 56 -4.10 -1.00 -5.41
C GLN A 56 -2.98 -1.73 -6.15
N GLN A 57 -1.74 -1.73 -5.63
CA GLN A 57 -0.63 -2.48 -6.20
C GLN A 57 -0.91 -3.99 -6.25
N SER A 58 -1.44 -4.57 -5.17
CA SER A 58 -1.82 -5.99 -5.15
C SER A 58 -2.91 -6.32 -6.17
N LEU A 59 -3.87 -5.42 -6.37
CA LEU A 59 -4.92 -5.58 -7.37
C LEU A 59 -4.37 -5.42 -8.80
N CYS A 60 -3.55 -4.41 -9.05
CA CYS A 60 -2.87 -4.19 -10.32
C CYS A 60 -2.05 -5.40 -10.74
N GLY A 61 -1.32 -6.04 -9.82
CA GLY A 61 -0.57 -7.27 -10.11
C GLY A 61 -1.43 -8.48 -10.49
N LYS A 62 -2.74 -8.45 -10.20
CA LYS A 62 -3.70 -9.48 -10.65
C LYS A 62 -4.35 -9.14 -11.99
N CYS A 63 -4.51 -7.85 -12.29
CA CYS A 63 -5.19 -7.37 -13.50
C CYS A 63 -4.24 -7.15 -14.68
N LEU A 64 -2.99 -6.78 -14.41
CA LEU A 64 -1.96 -6.56 -15.42
C LEU A 64 -1.14 -7.84 -15.57
N ASP A 65 -1.04 -8.36 -16.79
CA ASP A 65 -0.09 -9.42 -17.08
C ASP A 65 1.33 -8.85 -17.12
N MET A 66 2.04 -9.01 -16.01
CA MET A 66 3.43 -8.62 -15.87
C MET A 66 4.38 -9.80 -16.12
N SER A 67 3.91 -10.91 -16.68
CA SER A 67 4.70 -12.13 -16.88
C SER A 67 5.98 -11.88 -17.67
N GLU A 68 5.90 -11.09 -18.75
CA GLU A 68 7.05 -10.78 -19.61
C GLU A 68 8.17 -10.04 -18.86
N VAL A 69 7.83 -9.27 -17.81
CA VAL A 69 8.81 -8.55 -16.97
C VAL A 69 9.22 -9.40 -15.77
N LEU A 70 8.26 -10.02 -15.09
CA LEU A 70 8.51 -10.73 -13.83
C LEU A 70 9.21 -12.06 -14.04
N LYS A 71 8.90 -12.82 -15.10
CA LYS A 71 9.58 -14.11 -15.38
C LYS A 71 11.09 -13.95 -15.53
N PRO A 72 11.63 -13.05 -16.38
CA PRO A 72 13.08 -12.89 -16.48
C PRO A 72 13.68 -12.34 -15.18
N VAL A 73 13.04 -11.38 -14.50
CA VAL A 73 13.52 -10.85 -13.22
C VAL A 73 13.65 -11.95 -12.17
N VAL A 74 12.61 -12.77 -11.99
CA VAL A 74 12.61 -13.89 -11.03
C VAL A 74 13.68 -14.92 -11.40
N SER A 75 13.79 -15.27 -12.69
CA SER A 75 14.82 -16.19 -13.18
C SER A 75 16.23 -15.67 -12.87
N THR A 76 16.51 -14.38 -13.16
CA THR A 76 17.79 -13.74 -12.88
C THR A 76 18.10 -13.71 -11.39
N VAL A 77 17.15 -13.33 -10.54
CA VAL A 77 17.34 -13.32 -9.08
C VAL A 77 17.61 -14.74 -8.57
N ASN A 78 16.89 -15.74 -9.06
CA ASN A 78 17.11 -17.14 -8.68
C ASN A 78 18.50 -17.63 -9.12
N PHE A 79 18.94 -17.28 -10.32
CA PHE A 79 20.30 -17.58 -10.80
C PHE A 79 21.39 -16.93 -9.94
N ILE A 80 21.21 -15.68 -9.53
CA ILE A 80 22.17 -14.99 -8.64
C ILE A 80 22.23 -15.70 -7.27
N ARG A 81 21.09 -16.16 -6.77
CA ARG A 81 20.97 -16.75 -5.42
C ARG A 81 21.23 -18.24 -5.36
N SER A 82 21.21 -18.96 -6.48
CA SER A 82 21.38 -20.42 -6.53
C SER A 82 22.75 -20.89 -6.04
N PHE A 83 23.79 -20.07 -6.22
CA PHE A 83 25.15 -20.38 -5.78
C PHE A 83 25.83 -19.21 -5.08
N GLY A 84 26.58 -19.51 -4.02
CA GLY A 84 27.32 -18.51 -3.26
C GLY A 84 28.36 -17.75 -4.11
N LEU A 85 28.92 -18.39 -5.15
CA LEU A 85 29.83 -17.72 -6.08
C LEU A 85 29.11 -16.66 -6.91
N ASN A 86 27.98 -16.99 -7.54
CA ASN A 86 27.15 -16.06 -8.33
C ASN A 86 26.79 -14.82 -7.51
N HIS A 87 26.36 -15.04 -6.26
CA HIS A 87 26.02 -13.95 -5.34
C HIS A 87 27.23 -13.05 -5.02
N ARG A 88 28.40 -13.63 -4.73
CA ARG A 88 29.62 -12.87 -4.45
C ARG A 88 30.05 -12.04 -5.67
N GLN A 89 30.03 -12.63 -6.85
CA GLN A 89 30.37 -11.96 -8.11
C GLN A 89 29.40 -10.81 -8.40
N PHE A 90 28.09 -11.03 -8.25
CA PHE A 90 27.08 -9.99 -8.44
C PHE A 90 27.27 -8.83 -7.45
N ARG A 91 27.52 -9.11 -6.16
CA ARG A 91 27.81 -8.06 -5.18
C ARG A 91 29.06 -7.25 -5.55
N GLN A 92 30.12 -7.90 -6.05
CA GLN A 92 31.33 -7.21 -6.49
C GLN A 92 31.07 -6.34 -7.73
N PHE A 93 30.26 -6.83 -8.66
CA PHE A 93 29.80 -6.07 -9.82
C PHE A 93 29.02 -4.81 -9.39
N MET A 94 28.06 -4.93 -8.48
CA MET A 94 27.28 -3.78 -7.95
C MET A 94 28.19 -2.76 -7.27
N LYS A 95 29.12 -3.19 -6.41
CA LYS A 95 30.12 -2.30 -5.76
C LYS A 95 30.98 -1.55 -6.77
N ARG A 96 31.21 -2.10 -7.97
CA ARG A 96 31.96 -1.43 -9.04
C ARG A 96 31.10 -0.38 -9.75
N LEU A 97 29.80 -0.63 -9.92
CA LEU A 97 28.87 0.33 -10.53
C LEU A 97 28.64 1.55 -9.64
N GLU A 98 28.50 1.35 -8.33
CA GLU A 98 28.27 2.43 -7.34
C GLU A 98 29.48 3.36 -7.13
N ARG A 99 30.65 3.01 -7.67
CA ARG A 99 31.89 3.82 -7.58
C ARG A 99 32.12 4.74 -8.78
N LYS A 100 31.21 4.72 -9.76
CA LYS A 100 31.16 5.68 -10.85
C LYS A 100 30.19 6.80 -10.50
#